data_AF-A0A936FUX0-F1
#
_entry.id   AF-A0A936FUX0-F1
#
_cell.length_a   1.000
_cell.length_b   1.000
_cell.length_c   1.000
_cell.angle_alpha   90.00
_cell.angle_beta   90.00
_cell.angle_gamma   90.00
#
_symmetry.space_group_name_H-M   'P 1'
#
loop_
_entity.id
_entity.type
_entity.pdbx_description
1 polymer ?
#
loop_
_entity_poly.entity_id
_entity_poly.type
_entity_poly.pdbx_seq_one_letter_code
_entity_poly.pdbx_strand_id
1 'polypeptide(L)'
;MYFNEINDSGLNNLYIDNEFSDFDREFLIPHKLSSLGPCIAIGDVNGDKLEDLYIGGSNGNIGSLYLQNNKNKFIISPQDGFKDDAMFEDVSALFFDADDDKDFDLLIVSGGNEYYNGAPNYNSRVYFNDGKGNFKLNLNSLLKVANCGGSGAVNDYDNDGDLDIFIGCRSLAGKYPLAPNSYIFRNDGGKFVDVTNQVSPDFAQIGMVSDIKFADLDGDKINELILVGEWMPITILKFKNGQYVNITKENKLENSTGWWNCVQIADIDKDGDLDIIGGNEGINTRLKVSEKEPLEIYAKDFDNNGAFDPIITYYNLGKKLAFGSKRSYY
;
A
#
# COMPACT_ATOMS: atom_id res chain seq x y z
N MET A 1 14.03 9.48 27.75
CA MET A 1 12.64 9.64 27.28
C MET A 1 12.77 10.15 25.86
N TYR A 2 12.55 9.29 24.85
CA TYR A 2 12.89 9.58 23.44
C TYR A 2 11.78 10.34 22.69
N PHE A 3 10.64 10.56 23.35
CA PHE A 3 9.50 11.29 22.81
C PHE A 3 8.98 12.26 23.86
N ASN A 4 8.56 13.45 23.41
CA ASN A 4 7.82 14.42 24.21
C ASN A 4 6.39 14.48 23.66
N GLU A 5 5.41 14.39 24.55
CA GLU A 5 4.00 14.51 24.19
C GLU A 5 3.68 15.96 23.79
N ILE A 6 3.01 16.13 22.64
CA ILE A 6 2.50 17.42 22.17
C ILE A 6 0.98 17.43 22.36
N ASN A 7 0.51 18.22 23.32
CA ASN A 7 -0.91 18.28 23.70
C ASN A 7 -1.79 19.13 22.76
N ASP A 8 -1.19 19.94 21.89
CA ASP A 8 -1.90 20.88 21.00
C ASP A 8 -1.15 21.03 19.68
N SER A 9 -1.21 19.98 18.87
CA SER A 9 -0.60 19.93 17.52
C SER A 9 -1.46 20.63 16.46
N GLY A 10 -2.69 21.03 16.77
CA GLY A 10 -3.66 21.53 15.79
C GLY A 10 -4.37 20.43 14.97
N LEU A 11 -3.93 19.18 15.10
CA LEU A 11 -4.52 18.01 14.45
C LEU A 11 -5.71 17.49 15.28
N ASN A 12 -6.93 17.83 14.87
CA ASN A 12 -8.17 17.40 15.53
C ASN A 12 -9.10 16.69 14.54
N ASN A 13 -9.75 15.60 14.95
CA ASN A 13 -10.75 14.85 14.16
C ASN A 13 -10.28 14.51 12.73
N LEU A 14 -9.12 13.87 12.62
CA LEU A 14 -8.38 13.72 11.36
C LEU A 14 -8.99 12.74 10.35
N TYR A 15 -9.84 11.82 10.80
CA TYR A 15 -10.33 10.74 9.98
C TYR A 15 -11.72 10.28 10.44
N ILE A 16 -12.58 10.01 9.46
CA ILE A 16 -13.88 9.35 9.64
C ILE A 16 -13.81 8.10 8.77
N ASP A 17 -14.01 6.93 9.36
CA ASP A 17 -14.01 5.67 8.61
C ASP A 17 -15.34 5.47 7.87
N ASN A 18 -15.33 4.64 6.83
CA ASN A 18 -16.55 4.29 6.11
C ASN A 18 -17.39 3.24 6.89
N GLU A 19 -18.69 3.16 6.59
CA GLU A 19 -19.60 2.19 7.24
C GLU A 19 -19.67 0.83 6.51
N PHE A 20 -18.88 0.63 5.45
CA PHE A 20 -18.93 -0.60 4.66
C PHE A 20 -18.47 -1.82 5.48
N SER A 21 -19.07 -2.97 5.20
CA SER A 21 -18.78 -4.23 5.89
C SER A 21 -18.44 -5.31 4.87
N ASP A 22 -17.15 -5.60 4.71
CA ASP A 22 -16.67 -6.69 3.86
C ASP A 22 -17.35 -8.02 4.20
N PHE A 23 -17.64 -8.25 5.49
CA PHE A 23 -18.28 -9.48 5.98
C PHE A 23 -19.68 -9.73 5.42
N ASP A 24 -20.37 -8.70 4.90
CA ASP A 24 -21.70 -8.86 4.31
C ASP A 24 -21.61 -9.38 2.86
N ARG A 25 -20.45 -9.22 2.21
CA ARG A 25 -20.16 -9.63 0.84
C ARG A 25 -19.29 -10.89 0.81
N GLU A 26 -18.30 -10.95 1.69
CA GLU A 26 -17.32 -12.03 1.82
C GLU A 26 -17.41 -12.59 3.24
N PHE A 27 -18.40 -13.45 3.47
CA PHE A 27 -18.79 -13.87 4.81
C PHE A 27 -17.65 -14.44 5.65
N LEU A 28 -16.70 -15.12 5.01
CA LEU A 28 -15.59 -15.78 5.68
C LEU A 28 -14.28 -14.97 5.71
N ILE A 29 -14.26 -13.72 5.21
CA ILE A 29 -13.06 -12.88 5.23
C ILE A 29 -12.53 -12.71 6.66
N PRO A 30 -11.20 -12.78 6.91
CA PRO A 30 -10.65 -12.70 8.26
C PRO A 30 -10.68 -11.30 8.88
N HIS A 31 -10.63 -10.26 8.07
CA HIS A 31 -10.61 -8.85 8.48
C HIS A 31 -11.19 -7.97 7.37
N LYS A 32 -11.49 -6.70 7.66
CA LYS A 32 -11.95 -5.74 6.65
C LYS A 32 -10.79 -5.27 5.78
N LEU A 33 -10.98 -5.24 4.47
CA LEU A 33 -10.09 -4.58 3.52
C LEU A 33 -10.60 -3.17 3.15
N SER A 34 -11.85 -2.86 3.45
CA SER A 34 -12.45 -1.53 3.25
C SER A 34 -11.96 -0.46 4.22
N SER A 35 -11.20 -0.82 5.26
CA SER A 35 -10.81 0.08 6.36
C SER A 35 -9.31 0.00 6.65
N LEU A 36 -8.49 0.05 5.59
CA LEU A 36 -7.02 0.00 5.70
C LEU A 36 -6.39 1.38 5.91
N GLY A 37 -7.17 2.46 5.74
CA GLY A 37 -6.75 3.82 6.01
C GLY A 37 -6.82 4.23 7.49
N PRO A 38 -6.51 5.50 7.81
CA PRO A 38 -5.97 6.50 6.87
C PRO A 38 -4.49 6.26 6.56
N CYS A 39 -4.09 6.56 5.33
CA CYS A 39 -2.68 6.76 5.00
C CYS A 39 -2.21 8.18 5.37
N ILE A 40 -0.89 8.34 5.55
CA ILE A 40 -0.26 9.64 5.81
C ILE A 40 0.94 9.82 4.88
N ALA A 41 1.05 10.98 4.24
CA ALA A 41 2.26 11.43 3.54
C ALA A 41 2.85 12.64 4.26
N ILE A 42 4.18 12.75 4.27
CA ILE A 42 4.93 13.80 4.98
C ILE A 42 5.93 14.43 4.02
N GLY A 43 5.94 15.76 3.92
CA GLY A 43 6.84 16.50 3.03
C GLY A 43 6.62 18.02 3.10
N ASP A 44 7.62 18.81 2.77
CA ASP A 44 7.52 20.28 2.68
C ASP A 44 6.87 20.66 1.33
N VAL A 45 5.56 20.88 1.32
CA VAL A 45 4.83 21.07 0.05
C VAL A 45 4.76 22.54 -0.36
N ASN A 46 5.21 23.46 0.49
CA ASN A 46 5.12 24.91 0.26
C ASN A 46 6.50 25.63 0.26
N GLY A 47 7.59 24.88 0.48
CA GLY A 47 8.97 25.35 0.43
C GLY A 47 9.42 26.14 1.67
N ASP A 48 8.71 26.08 2.79
CA ASP A 48 9.04 26.81 4.01
C ASP A 48 10.01 26.07 4.95
N LYS A 49 10.43 24.85 4.55
CA LYS A 49 11.34 23.93 5.26
C LYS A 49 10.73 23.30 6.51
N LEU A 50 9.41 23.30 6.64
CA LEU A 50 8.68 22.54 7.64
C LEU A 50 7.98 21.36 6.97
N GLU A 51 7.88 20.25 7.69
CA GLU A 51 7.15 19.08 7.18
C GLU A 51 5.64 19.31 7.28
N ASP A 52 4.94 19.17 6.16
CA ASP A 52 3.49 19.19 6.07
C ASP A 52 2.94 17.76 6.00
N LEU A 53 1.63 17.61 6.20
CA LEU A 53 0.97 16.30 6.25
C LEU A 53 -0.21 16.23 5.29
N TYR A 54 -0.25 15.19 4.46
CA TYR A 54 -1.49 14.74 3.86
C TYR A 54 -2.05 13.56 4.65
N ILE A 55 -3.35 13.58 4.94
CA ILE A 55 -4.08 12.46 5.56
C ILE A 55 -5.15 12.00 4.58
N GLY A 56 -5.10 10.71 4.24
CA GLY A 56 -5.99 10.08 3.27
C GLY A 56 -7.46 10.10 3.70
N GLY A 57 -8.34 10.25 2.71
CA GLY A 57 -9.80 10.13 2.87
C GLY A 57 -10.25 8.67 2.84
N SER A 58 -11.41 8.41 3.45
CA SER A 58 -12.15 7.16 3.29
C SER A 58 -13.31 7.33 2.33
N ASN A 59 -13.90 6.25 1.87
CA ASN A 59 -15.12 6.31 1.08
C ASN A 59 -16.24 7.07 1.81
N GLY A 60 -16.69 8.17 1.22
CA GLY A 60 -17.63 9.16 1.78
C GLY A 60 -16.97 10.44 2.29
N ASN A 61 -15.64 10.49 2.39
CA ASN A 61 -14.87 11.57 3.00
C ASN A 61 -13.67 11.97 2.13
N ILE A 62 -13.37 13.27 2.06
CA ILE A 62 -12.18 13.75 1.34
C ILE A 62 -10.94 13.70 2.24
N GLY A 63 -9.78 13.44 1.65
CA GLY A 63 -8.50 13.62 2.33
C GLY A 63 -8.22 15.09 2.65
N SER A 64 -7.24 15.33 3.50
CA SER A 64 -6.92 16.67 4.02
C SER A 64 -5.43 16.93 4.04
N LEU A 65 -5.04 18.12 3.56
CA LEU A 65 -3.69 18.65 3.69
C LEU A 65 -3.60 19.55 4.92
N TYR A 66 -2.53 19.41 5.70
CA TYR A 66 -2.23 20.21 6.86
C TYR A 66 -0.84 20.82 6.72
N LEU A 67 -0.77 22.15 6.77
CA LEU A 67 0.49 22.87 6.76
C LEU A 67 1.00 23.09 8.17
N GLN A 68 2.26 22.75 8.41
CA GLN A 68 2.93 23.08 9.65
C GLN A 68 3.25 24.57 9.68
N ASN A 69 3.35 25.14 10.89
CA ASN A 69 3.84 26.49 11.08
C ASN A 69 4.99 26.52 12.09
N ASN A 70 5.67 27.66 12.17
CA ASN A 70 6.79 27.90 13.08
C ASN A 70 6.50 27.75 14.59
N LYS A 71 5.26 27.42 14.98
CA LYS A 71 4.86 27.10 16.36
C LYS A 71 4.62 25.59 16.55
N ASN A 72 5.06 24.74 15.61
CA ASN A 72 4.86 23.29 15.58
C ASN A 72 3.37 22.91 15.63
N LYS A 73 2.53 23.70 14.95
CA LYS A 73 1.10 23.44 14.81
C LYS A 73 0.73 23.24 13.36
N PHE A 74 -0.20 22.34 13.13
CA PHE A 74 -0.78 22.03 11.84
C PHE A 74 -2.09 22.80 11.64
N ILE A 75 -2.24 23.39 10.46
CA ILE A 75 -3.44 24.11 10.04
C ILE A 75 -3.94 23.48 8.74
N ILE A 76 -5.23 23.17 8.68
CA ILE A 76 -5.83 22.63 7.47
C ILE A 76 -5.67 23.63 6.32
N SER A 77 -5.15 23.15 5.19
CA SER A 77 -5.08 23.89 3.95
C SER A 77 -6.28 23.51 3.08
N PRO A 78 -7.15 24.45 2.70
CA PRO A 78 -8.26 24.17 1.79
C PRO A 78 -7.74 23.69 0.43
N GLN A 79 -8.24 22.56 -0.06
CA GLN A 79 -7.82 21.96 -1.33
C GLN A 79 -9.00 21.81 -2.27
N ASP A 80 -9.12 22.71 -3.24
CA ASP A 80 -10.13 22.60 -4.31
C ASP A 80 -9.91 21.35 -5.19
N GLY A 81 -8.66 20.88 -5.28
CA GLY A 81 -8.28 19.69 -6.05
C GLY A 81 -8.91 18.40 -5.54
N PHE A 82 -9.18 18.29 -4.23
CA PHE A 82 -9.67 17.04 -3.61
C PHE A 82 -11.20 16.95 -3.52
N LYS A 83 -11.94 17.96 -3.97
CA LYS A 83 -13.40 18.06 -3.75
C LYS A 83 -14.20 16.90 -4.33
N ASP A 84 -13.69 16.26 -5.39
CA ASP A 84 -14.36 15.17 -6.10
C ASP A 84 -13.86 13.78 -5.63
N ASP A 85 -13.01 13.73 -4.60
CA ASP A 85 -12.36 12.51 -4.12
C ASP A 85 -13.15 11.73 -3.08
N ALA A 86 -14.29 12.26 -2.63
CA ALA A 86 -15.08 11.65 -1.56
C ALA A 86 -15.57 10.24 -1.86
N MET A 87 -15.47 9.74 -3.10
CA MET A 87 -15.87 8.37 -3.46
C MET A 87 -14.68 7.40 -3.57
N PHE A 88 -13.48 7.81 -3.20
CA PHE A 88 -12.29 6.97 -3.18
C PHE A 88 -11.96 6.56 -1.73
N GLU A 89 -11.27 5.45 -1.58
CA GLU A 89 -10.67 5.01 -0.31
C GLU A 89 -9.14 5.12 -0.46
N ASP A 90 -8.50 5.96 0.37
CA ASP A 90 -7.06 6.22 0.28
C ASP A 90 -6.30 5.30 1.23
N VAL A 91 -5.48 4.40 0.66
CA VAL A 91 -4.76 3.37 1.44
C VAL A 91 -3.25 3.60 1.50
N SER A 92 -2.70 4.40 0.59
CA SER A 92 -1.29 4.82 0.61
C SER A 92 -1.15 6.18 -0.05
N ALA A 93 -0.22 6.99 0.44
CA ALA A 93 0.10 8.28 -0.12
C ALA A 93 1.57 8.60 0.08
N LEU A 94 2.18 9.30 -0.87
CA LEU A 94 3.55 9.80 -0.75
C LEU A 94 3.75 11.06 -1.58
N PHE A 95 4.65 11.91 -1.10
CA PHE A 95 5.10 13.10 -1.81
C PHE A 95 6.36 12.79 -2.63
N PHE A 96 6.42 13.28 -3.86
CA PHE A 96 7.57 13.12 -4.78
C PHE A 96 7.52 14.19 -5.87
N ASP A 97 8.63 14.44 -6.55
CA ASP A 97 8.68 15.35 -7.70
C ASP A 97 8.31 14.57 -8.98
N ALA A 98 7.11 14.80 -9.52
CA ALA A 98 6.58 14.01 -10.62
C ALA A 98 6.90 14.60 -12.00
N ASP A 99 7.22 15.90 -12.10
CA ASP A 99 7.52 16.59 -13.35
C ASP A 99 8.86 17.36 -13.39
N ASP A 100 9.76 17.08 -12.44
CA ASP A 100 11.12 17.66 -12.32
C ASP A 100 11.10 19.19 -12.14
N ASP A 101 10.06 19.72 -11.49
CA ASP A 101 9.92 21.15 -11.19
C ASP A 101 10.45 21.55 -9.81
N LYS A 102 10.86 20.54 -9.01
CA LYS A 102 11.47 20.63 -7.68
C LYS A 102 10.52 21.04 -6.56
N ASP A 103 9.23 20.89 -6.77
CA ASP A 103 8.27 20.82 -5.69
C ASP A 103 7.83 19.36 -5.40
N PHE A 104 7.02 19.20 -4.36
CA PHE A 104 6.44 17.90 -4.04
C PHE A 104 5.00 17.81 -4.55
N ASP A 105 4.82 16.96 -5.55
CA ASP A 105 3.55 16.41 -6.00
C ASP A 105 3.08 15.28 -5.09
N LEU A 106 1.82 14.87 -5.23
CA LEU A 106 1.18 13.88 -4.37
C LEU A 106 0.65 12.70 -5.16
N LEU A 107 1.19 11.51 -4.89
CA LEU A 107 0.58 10.24 -5.28
C LEU A 107 -0.37 9.76 -4.19
N ILE A 108 -1.58 9.37 -4.57
CA ILE A 108 -2.58 8.71 -3.72
C ILE A 108 -2.96 7.38 -4.36
N VAL A 109 -2.74 6.29 -3.63
CA VAL A 109 -3.17 4.94 -4.01
C VAL A 109 -4.56 4.66 -3.47
N SER A 110 -5.46 4.30 -4.38
CA SER A 110 -6.84 3.98 -4.04
C SER A 110 -7.02 2.48 -3.78
N GLY A 111 -7.65 2.16 -2.65
CA GLY A 111 -7.89 0.80 -2.20
C GLY A 111 -9.36 0.58 -1.84
N GLY A 112 -9.61 -0.12 -0.73
CA GLY A 112 -10.95 -0.43 -0.25
C GLY A 112 -11.47 -1.78 -0.74
N ASN A 113 -12.78 -2.01 -0.60
CA ASN A 113 -13.46 -3.25 -1.04
C ASN A 113 -14.96 -3.04 -1.34
N GLU A 114 -15.37 -1.79 -1.54
CA GLU A 114 -16.76 -1.34 -1.67
C GLU A 114 -17.26 -1.51 -3.11
N TYR A 115 -16.36 -1.35 -4.08
CA TYR A 115 -16.69 -1.33 -5.50
C TYR A 115 -16.44 -2.69 -6.17
N TYR A 116 -16.84 -2.76 -7.45
CA TYR A 116 -16.58 -3.90 -8.31
C TYR A 116 -15.20 -3.76 -8.96
N ASN A 117 -14.52 -4.88 -9.24
CA ASN A 117 -13.23 -4.87 -9.94
C ASN A 117 -13.34 -4.13 -11.29
N GLY A 118 -12.44 -3.18 -11.53
CA GLY A 118 -12.43 -2.29 -12.70
C GLY A 118 -13.21 -0.98 -12.51
N ALA A 119 -13.79 -0.74 -11.34
CA ALA A 119 -14.42 0.54 -11.03
C ALA A 119 -13.39 1.69 -11.07
N PRO A 120 -13.73 2.86 -11.63
CA PRO A 120 -12.83 4.01 -11.67
C PRO A 120 -12.33 4.49 -10.30
N ASN A 121 -13.06 4.17 -9.24
CA ASN A 121 -12.74 4.47 -7.83
C ASN A 121 -11.47 3.75 -7.32
N TYR A 122 -10.99 2.75 -8.06
CA TYR A 122 -9.70 2.10 -7.77
C TYR A 122 -8.52 2.73 -8.52
N ASN A 123 -8.77 3.67 -9.43
CA ASN A 123 -7.68 4.38 -10.10
C ASN A 123 -6.90 5.20 -9.07
N SER A 124 -5.59 5.00 -9.04
CA SER A 124 -4.71 5.83 -8.23
C SER A 124 -4.49 7.18 -8.92
N ARG A 125 -4.23 8.22 -8.12
CA ARG A 125 -4.26 9.61 -8.56
C ARG A 125 -2.92 10.28 -8.28
N VAL A 126 -2.47 11.10 -9.22
CA VAL A 126 -1.32 11.99 -9.05
C VAL A 126 -1.80 13.43 -9.14
N TYR A 127 -1.53 14.20 -8.10
CA TYR A 127 -1.86 15.61 -8.00
C TYR A 127 -0.59 16.42 -8.14
N PHE A 128 -0.63 17.38 -9.06
CA PHE A 128 0.47 18.30 -9.27
C PHE A 128 0.35 19.50 -8.35
N ASN A 129 1.46 19.91 -7.74
CA ASN A 129 1.56 21.07 -6.87
C ASN A 129 1.93 22.33 -7.69
N ASP A 130 1.81 23.51 -7.07
CA ASP A 130 2.18 24.80 -7.66
C ASP A 130 3.35 25.47 -6.90
N GLY A 131 4.08 24.68 -6.13
CA GLY A 131 5.14 25.08 -5.21
C GLY A 131 4.64 25.75 -3.93
N LYS A 132 3.33 25.80 -3.69
CA LYS A 132 2.71 26.47 -2.54
C LYS A 132 1.72 25.59 -1.78
N GLY A 133 1.69 24.30 -2.11
CA GLY A 133 0.78 23.32 -1.53
C GLY A 133 -0.64 23.42 -2.07
N ASN A 134 -0.84 23.90 -3.31
CA ASN A 134 -2.14 23.85 -3.98
C ASN A 134 -2.15 22.72 -5.01
N PHE A 135 -2.84 21.64 -4.67
CA PHE A 135 -2.83 20.41 -5.47
C PHE A 135 -3.92 20.42 -6.54
N LYS A 136 -3.58 19.92 -7.73
CA LYS A 136 -4.52 19.75 -8.83
C LYS A 136 -4.37 18.41 -9.51
N LEU A 137 -5.48 17.71 -9.65
CA LEU A 137 -5.52 16.45 -10.39
C LEU A 137 -5.20 16.69 -11.87
N ASN A 138 -4.25 15.92 -12.40
CA ASN A 138 -4.05 15.81 -13.84
C ASN A 138 -4.78 14.57 -14.36
N LEU A 139 -5.91 14.78 -15.03
CA LEU A 139 -6.73 13.68 -15.57
C LEU A 139 -6.00 12.82 -16.63
N ASN A 140 -4.95 13.37 -17.26
CA ASN A 140 -4.12 12.60 -18.19
C ASN A 140 -3.09 11.72 -17.48
N SER A 141 -2.93 11.87 -16.17
CA SER A 141 -1.98 11.17 -15.31
C SER A 141 -2.69 10.20 -14.35
N LEU A 142 -3.96 9.86 -14.62
CA LEU A 142 -4.68 8.85 -13.86
C LEU A 142 -4.04 7.47 -14.06
N LEU A 143 -3.65 6.86 -12.94
CA LEU A 143 -3.08 5.53 -12.92
C LEU A 143 -4.22 4.52 -12.95
N LYS A 144 -4.48 3.95 -14.12
CA LYS A 144 -5.56 2.99 -14.30
C LYS A 144 -5.23 1.67 -13.63
N VAL A 145 -5.73 1.50 -12.42
CA VAL A 145 -5.57 0.33 -11.58
C VAL A 145 -6.93 -0.34 -11.48
N ALA A 146 -7.02 -1.62 -11.84
CA ALA A 146 -8.30 -2.31 -11.92
C ALA A 146 -8.82 -2.88 -10.58
N ASN A 147 -8.02 -2.82 -9.51
CA ASN A 147 -8.27 -3.58 -8.28
C ASN A 147 -7.92 -2.76 -7.04
N CYS A 148 -8.21 -3.30 -5.86
CA CYS A 148 -7.93 -2.62 -4.60
C CYS A 148 -6.41 -2.46 -4.43
N GLY A 149 -5.93 -1.21 -4.46
CA GLY A 149 -4.55 -0.88 -4.12
C GLY A 149 -4.19 -1.29 -2.70
N GLY A 150 -2.89 -1.46 -2.44
CA GLY A 150 -2.33 -1.74 -1.13
C GLY A 150 -1.27 -0.72 -0.75
N SER A 151 -0.25 -0.55 -1.59
CA SER A 151 0.83 0.41 -1.35
C SER A 151 1.42 0.96 -2.65
N GLY A 152 1.98 2.17 -2.55
CA GLY A 152 2.69 2.86 -3.62
C GLY A 152 4.13 3.14 -3.25
N ALA A 153 5.03 3.09 -4.22
CA ALA A 153 6.41 3.54 -4.10
C ALA A 153 6.87 4.21 -5.40
N VAL A 154 7.93 5.01 -5.32
CA VAL A 154 8.55 5.66 -6.49
C VAL A 154 10.04 5.38 -6.56
N ASN A 155 10.55 5.21 -7.77
CA ASN A 155 11.97 5.01 -8.05
C ASN A 155 12.23 5.21 -9.55
N ASP A 156 13.27 5.96 -9.91
CA ASP A 156 13.81 6.03 -11.28
C ASP A 156 14.50 4.69 -11.62
N TYR A 157 13.79 3.76 -12.25
CA TYR A 157 14.32 2.41 -12.49
C TYR A 157 15.11 2.28 -13.78
N ASP A 158 14.85 3.14 -14.77
CA ASP A 158 15.53 3.14 -16.06
C ASP A 158 16.64 4.21 -16.17
N ASN A 159 16.84 4.99 -15.11
CA ASN A 159 17.88 6.01 -14.94
C ASN A 159 17.76 7.15 -15.96
N ASP A 160 16.54 7.55 -16.30
CA ASP A 160 16.29 8.68 -17.18
C ASP A 160 16.09 10.02 -16.44
N GLY A 161 15.99 9.96 -15.11
CA GLY A 161 15.84 11.11 -14.21
C GLY A 161 14.40 11.35 -13.75
N ASP A 162 13.40 10.70 -14.36
CA ASP A 162 12.01 10.81 -13.95
C ASP A 162 11.67 9.72 -12.92
N LEU A 163 10.96 10.06 -11.84
CA LEU A 163 10.55 9.07 -10.85
C LEU A 163 9.34 8.25 -11.34
N ASP A 164 9.54 6.95 -11.53
CA ASP A 164 8.49 6.01 -11.91
C ASP A 164 7.64 5.55 -10.72
N ILE A 165 6.42 5.07 -10.99
CA ILE A 165 5.46 4.68 -9.95
C ILE A 165 5.24 3.16 -9.94
N PHE A 166 5.30 2.57 -8.75
CA PHE A 166 5.01 1.17 -8.48
C PHE A 166 3.79 1.07 -7.56
N ILE A 167 2.74 0.38 -8.03
CA ILE A 167 1.51 0.15 -7.26
C ILE A 167 1.33 -1.34 -7.01
N GLY A 168 1.47 -1.74 -5.74
CA GLY A 168 1.12 -3.07 -5.28
C GLY A 168 -0.36 -3.11 -4.91
N CYS A 169 -1.10 -4.05 -5.48
CA CYS A 169 -2.51 -4.22 -5.15
C CYS A 169 -2.72 -5.26 -4.06
N ARG A 170 -3.70 -5.02 -3.18
CA ARG A 170 -3.98 -5.83 -1.99
C ARG A 170 -4.95 -6.98 -2.26
N SER A 171 -6.04 -6.73 -2.99
CA SER A 171 -7.07 -7.75 -3.23
C SER A 171 -7.87 -7.49 -4.51
N LEU A 172 -8.48 -8.56 -5.03
CA LEU A 172 -9.62 -8.46 -5.93
C LEU A 172 -10.88 -8.30 -5.08
N ALA A 173 -11.64 -7.24 -5.34
CA ALA A 173 -12.81 -6.93 -4.55
C ALA A 173 -13.80 -8.12 -4.55
N GLY A 174 -14.24 -8.58 -3.38
CA GLY A 174 -15.20 -9.69 -3.26
C GLY A 174 -14.64 -11.08 -3.54
N LYS A 175 -13.32 -11.20 -3.65
CA LYS A 175 -12.64 -12.43 -4.07
C LYS A 175 -11.41 -12.74 -3.22
N TYR A 176 -11.38 -12.34 -1.95
CA TYR A 176 -10.33 -12.74 -1.02
C TYR A 176 -10.19 -14.28 -1.00
N PRO A 177 -8.98 -14.84 -1.05
CA PRO A 177 -7.65 -14.22 -0.98
C PRO A 177 -6.97 -14.10 -2.36
N LEU A 178 -7.71 -13.94 -3.46
CA LEU A 178 -7.10 -13.92 -4.78
C LEU A 178 -6.20 -12.70 -4.96
N ALA A 179 -4.95 -12.95 -5.35
CA ALA A 179 -3.98 -11.91 -5.67
C ALA A 179 -4.47 -11.08 -6.88
N PRO A 180 -4.51 -9.75 -6.75
CA PRO A 180 -4.84 -8.85 -7.86
C PRO A 180 -3.63 -8.60 -8.77
N ASN A 181 -3.89 -7.93 -9.89
CA ASN A 181 -2.79 -7.37 -10.68
C ASN A 181 -2.13 -6.19 -9.96
N SER A 182 -0.80 -6.15 -9.87
CA SER A 182 -0.01 -4.97 -9.49
C SER A 182 0.59 -4.28 -10.73
N TYR A 183 0.99 -3.01 -10.63
CA TYR A 183 1.31 -2.15 -11.78
C TYR A 183 2.61 -1.36 -11.64
N ILE A 184 3.32 -1.18 -12.74
CA ILE A 184 4.48 -0.31 -12.88
C ILE A 184 4.15 0.72 -13.97
N PHE A 185 4.23 1.99 -13.62
CA PHE A 185 4.01 3.10 -14.53
C PHE A 185 5.32 3.85 -14.75
N ARG A 186 5.80 3.86 -15.99
CA ARG A 186 6.93 4.71 -16.37
C ARG A 186 6.48 6.16 -16.42
N ASN A 187 7.29 7.06 -15.89
CA ASN A 187 7.05 8.50 -15.98
C ASN A 187 7.74 9.06 -17.24
N ASP A 188 6.98 9.73 -18.11
CA ASP A 188 7.47 10.42 -19.30
C ASP A 188 7.24 11.94 -19.13
N GLY A 189 7.91 12.56 -18.15
CA GLY A 189 7.76 13.98 -17.80
C GLY A 189 6.36 14.36 -17.27
N GLY A 190 5.91 13.72 -16.19
CA GLY A 190 4.61 13.91 -15.55
C GLY A 190 3.46 13.10 -16.19
N LYS A 191 3.78 12.25 -17.15
CA LYS A 191 2.81 11.36 -17.84
C LYS A 191 3.14 9.91 -17.56
N PHE A 192 2.17 9.19 -17.00
CA PHE A 192 2.39 7.83 -16.55
C PHE A 192 1.88 6.79 -17.56
N VAL A 193 2.77 5.88 -17.97
CA VAL A 193 2.50 4.82 -18.94
C VAL A 193 2.64 3.46 -18.27
N ASP A 194 1.59 2.63 -18.30
CA ASP A 194 1.66 1.25 -17.79
C ASP A 194 2.64 0.42 -18.65
N VAL A 195 3.77 0.06 -18.06
CA VAL A 195 4.83 -0.75 -18.66
C VAL A 195 4.94 -2.11 -17.99
N THR A 196 4.02 -2.47 -17.09
CA THR A 196 4.09 -3.67 -16.22
C THR A 196 4.46 -4.93 -17.00
N ASN A 197 3.72 -5.23 -18.08
CA ASN A 197 3.96 -6.44 -18.88
C ASN A 197 5.28 -6.41 -19.67
N GLN A 198 5.88 -5.24 -19.86
CA GLN A 198 7.13 -5.08 -20.60
C GLN A 198 8.33 -5.34 -19.67
N VAL A 199 8.28 -4.78 -18.46
CA VAL A 199 9.40 -4.78 -17.52
C VAL A 199 9.27 -5.81 -16.39
N SER A 200 8.06 -6.27 -16.05
CA SER A 200 7.86 -7.28 -15.01
C SER A 200 6.52 -8.02 -15.11
N PRO A 201 6.40 -9.00 -16.01
CA PRO A 201 5.21 -9.85 -16.09
C PRO A 201 4.85 -10.54 -14.76
N ASP A 202 5.87 -10.91 -13.98
CA ASP A 202 5.69 -11.57 -12.68
C ASP A 202 5.18 -10.59 -11.61
N PHE A 203 5.50 -9.29 -11.72
CA PHE A 203 4.96 -8.27 -10.81
C PHE A 203 3.44 -8.18 -10.89
N ALA A 204 2.88 -8.38 -12.08
CA ALA A 204 1.44 -8.37 -12.26
C ALA A 204 0.78 -9.31 -11.25
N GLN A 205 1.27 -10.53 -11.01
CA GLN A 205 0.63 -11.48 -10.08
C GLN A 205 1.51 -11.81 -8.87
N ILE A 206 2.18 -10.80 -8.31
CA ILE A 206 3.19 -11.01 -7.27
C ILE A 206 2.62 -11.43 -5.90
N GLY A 207 1.35 -11.11 -5.62
CA GLY A 207 0.69 -11.43 -4.36
C GLY A 207 -0.26 -10.33 -3.88
N MET A 208 -0.65 -10.40 -2.60
CA MET A 208 -1.55 -9.45 -1.94
C MET A 208 -0.76 -8.37 -1.21
N VAL A 209 -0.19 -7.44 -1.95
CA VAL A 209 0.80 -6.47 -1.45
C VAL A 209 0.17 -5.53 -0.43
N SER A 210 0.84 -5.33 0.71
CA SER A 210 0.53 -4.28 1.70
C SER A 210 1.59 -3.20 1.80
N ASP A 211 2.84 -3.48 1.44
CA ASP A 211 3.90 -2.47 1.51
C ASP A 211 5.02 -2.74 0.50
N ILE A 212 5.66 -1.66 0.08
CA ILE A 212 6.70 -1.62 -0.95
C ILE A 212 7.81 -0.66 -0.51
N LYS A 213 9.06 -1.08 -0.67
CA LYS A 213 10.24 -0.23 -0.51
C LYS A 213 11.25 -0.46 -1.62
N PHE A 214 12.04 0.58 -1.89
CA PHE A 214 13.23 0.50 -2.71
C PHE A 214 14.47 0.69 -1.85
N ALA A 215 15.49 -0.12 -2.07
CA ALA A 215 16.78 0.00 -1.41
C ALA A 215 17.88 -0.74 -2.17
N ASP A 216 19.08 -0.20 -2.18
CA ASP A 216 20.30 -0.85 -2.69
C ASP A 216 20.80 -1.86 -1.64
N LEU A 217 20.33 -3.10 -1.72
CA LEU A 217 20.62 -4.16 -0.75
C LEU A 217 21.98 -4.82 -0.99
N ASP A 218 22.50 -4.78 -2.23
CA ASP A 218 23.78 -5.40 -2.58
C ASP A 218 24.92 -4.42 -2.92
N GLY A 219 24.66 -3.12 -2.82
CA GLY A 219 25.65 -2.05 -2.95
C GLY A 219 26.07 -1.74 -4.38
N ASP A 220 25.30 -2.19 -5.38
CA ASP A 220 25.58 -1.95 -6.80
C ASP A 220 24.98 -0.65 -7.34
N LYS A 221 24.34 0.14 -6.46
CA LYS A 221 23.66 1.41 -6.75
C LYS A 221 22.40 1.27 -7.60
N ILE A 222 21.87 0.07 -7.75
CA ILE A 222 20.56 -0.18 -8.33
C ILE A 222 19.66 -0.61 -7.18
N ASN A 223 18.61 0.16 -6.92
CA ASN A 223 17.68 -0.21 -5.85
C ASN A 223 16.92 -1.49 -6.22
N GLU A 224 16.94 -2.46 -5.33
CA GLU A 224 16.01 -3.57 -5.33
C GLU A 224 14.62 -3.08 -4.92
N LEU A 225 13.60 -3.73 -5.50
CA LEU A 225 12.21 -3.59 -5.11
C LEU A 225 11.86 -4.68 -4.08
N ILE A 226 11.57 -4.26 -2.86
CA ILE A 226 11.19 -5.13 -1.74
C ILE A 226 9.69 -5.00 -1.51
N LEU A 227 8.99 -6.14 -1.51
CA LEU A 227 7.53 -6.23 -1.37
C LEU A 227 7.15 -7.18 -0.27
N VAL A 228 6.11 -6.82 0.47
CA VAL A 228 5.48 -7.70 1.45
C VAL A 228 3.96 -7.67 1.32
N GLY A 229 3.32 -8.74 1.77
CA GLY A 229 1.87 -8.87 1.70
C GLY A 229 1.34 -10.12 2.38
N GLU A 230 0.04 -10.34 2.23
CA GLU A 230 -0.63 -11.53 2.74
C GLU A 230 -0.40 -12.76 1.86
N TRP A 231 -0.20 -13.90 2.52
CA TRP A 231 -0.03 -15.21 1.88
C TRP A 231 1.16 -15.29 0.92
N MET A 232 2.13 -14.40 1.05
CA MET A 232 3.32 -14.33 0.22
C MET A 232 4.59 -14.20 1.07
N PRO A 233 5.76 -14.61 0.56
CA PRO A 233 7.03 -14.33 1.21
C PRO A 233 7.37 -12.83 1.13
N ILE A 234 8.29 -12.39 2.00
CA ILE A 234 9.05 -11.17 1.73
C ILE A 234 9.73 -11.39 0.38
N THR A 235 9.40 -10.55 -0.59
CA THR A 235 9.77 -10.73 -1.99
C THR A 235 10.73 -9.64 -2.42
N ILE A 236 11.81 -10.01 -3.11
CA ILE A 236 12.81 -9.08 -3.63
C ILE A 236 12.90 -9.25 -5.14
N LEU A 237 12.69 -8.15 -5.86
CA LEU A 237 12.88 -8.05 -7.31
C LEU A 237 14.04 -7.12 -7.62
N LYS A 238 14.95 -7.55 -8.50
CA LYS A 238 16.09 -6.72 -8.96
C LYS A 238 15.96 -6.41 -10.44
N PHE A 239 16.18 -5.15 -10.81
CA PHE A 239 16.14 -4.74 -12.21
C PHE A 239 17.44 -5.15 -12.91
N LYS A 240 17.36 -6.06 -13.89
CA LYS A 240 18.48 -6.55 -14.69
C LYS A 240 18.07 -6.74 -16.14
N ASN A 241 18.88 -6.25 -17.06
CA ASN A 241 18.67 -6.41 -18.50
C ASN A 241 17.28 -5.91 -18.99
N GLY A 242 16.80 -4.80 -18.43
CA GLY A 242 15.52 -4.19 -18.82
C GLY A 242 14.28 -4.81 -18.17
N GLN A 243 14.45 -5.75 -17.23
CA GLN A 243 13.34 -6.39 -16.54
C GLN A 243 13.61 -6.60 -15.05
N TYR A 244 12.56 -6.60 -14.23
CA TYR A 244 12.63 -7.04 -12.85
C TYR A 244 12.67 -8.57 -12.78
N VAL A 245 13.62 -9.10 -12.03
CA VAL A 245 13.81 -10.54 -11.81
C VAL A 245 13.65 -10.84 -10.33
N ASN A 246 12.88 -11.88 -10.00
CA ASN A 246 12.69 -12.31 -8.62
C ASN A 246 13.93 -13.02 -8.07
N ILE A 247 14.58 -12.38 -7.09
CA ILE A 247 15.79 -12.87 -6.40
C ILE A 247 15.52 -13.27 -4.95
N THR A 248 14.26 -13.49 -4.58
CA THR A 248 13.83 -13.85 -3.21
C THR A 248 14.56 -15.09 -2.69
N LYS A 249 14.71 -16.10 -3.54
CA LYS A 249 15.42 -17.35 -3.22
C LYS A 249 16.93 -17.15 -3.05
N GLU A 250 17.53 -16.28 -3.86
CA GLU A 250 18.96 -15.96 -3.76
C GLU A 250 19.27 -15.31 -2.41
N ASN A 251 18.29 -14.57 -1.87
CA ASN A 251 18.30 -13.96 -0.54
C ASN A 251 17.78 -14.87 0.59
N LYS A 252 17.47 -16.15 0.33
CA LYS A 252 17.00 -17.14 1.32
C LYS A 252 15.68 -16.76 2.00
N LEU A 253 14.83 -15.98 1.34
CA LEU A 253 13.54 -15.53 1.84
C LEU A 253 12.36 -16.33 1.27
N GLU A 254 12.60 -17.39 0.49
CA GLU A 254 11.53 -18.16 -0.16
C GLU A 254 10.57 -18.86 0.82
N ASN A 255 11.02 -19.11 2.06
CA ASN A 255 10.22 -19.72 3.12
C ASN A 255 9.67 -18.69 4.12
N SER A 256 9.71 -17.39 3.78
CA SER A 256 9.22 -16.31 4.64
C SER A 256 7.73 -16.03 4.47
N THR A 257 6.94 -16.94 3.90
CA THR A 257 5.50 -16.74 3.68
C THR A 257 4.79 -16.37 4.98
N GLY A 258 4.01 -15.30 4.95
CA GLY A 258 3.31 -14.79 6.13
C GLY A 258 2.13 -13.90 5.81
N TRP A 259 1.59 -13.29 6.85
CA TRP A 259 0.61 -12.21 6.75
C TRP A 259 1.33 -10.90 7.05
N TRP A 260 2.17 -10.48 6.11
CA TRP A 260 2.96 -9.28 6.26
C TRP A 260 2.09 -8.04 6.06
N ASN A 261 2.34 -7.03 6.89
CA ASN A 261 1.64 -5.74 6.89
C ASN A 261 2.55 -4.61 6.42
N CYS A 262 3.81 -4.57 6.87
CA CYS A 262 4.74 -3.51 6.51
C CYS A 262 6.19 -4.00 6.42
N VAL A 263 7.03 -3.23 5.75
CA VAL A 263 8.48 -3.47 5.68
C VAL A 263 9.24 -2.15 5.84
N GLN A 264 10.34 -2.21 6.58
CA GLN A 264 11.26 -1.10 6.76
C GLN A 264 12.67 -1.55 6.42
N ILE A 265 13.46 -0.64 5.85
CA ILE A 265 14.84 -0.91 5.47
C ILE A 265 15.74 0.05 6.25
N ALA A 266 16.71 -0.50 6.98
CA ALA A 266 17.67 0.28 7.75
C ALA A 266 18.89 -0.56 8.11
N ASP A 267 20.06 0.06 8.18
CA ASP A 267 21.25 -0.52 8.83
C ASP A 267 21.08 -0.45 10.36
N ILE A 268 20.53 -1.51 10.97
CA ILE A 268 20.14 -1.50 12.38
C ILE A 268 21.31 -1.75 13.31
N ASP A 269 22.29 -2.53 12.86
CA ASP A 269 23.45 -2.92 13.65
C ASP A 269 24.73 -2.10 13.34
N LYS A 270 24.66 -1.24 12.32
CA LYS A 270 25.68 -0.27 11.90
C LYS A 270 26.90 -0.93 11.26
N ASP A 271 26.71 -2.06 10.58
CA ASP A 271 27.79 -2.73 9.86
C ASP A 271 27.97 -2.24 8.41
N GLY A 272 27.01 -1.44 7.92
CA GLY A 272 27.03 -0.78 6.63
C GLY A 272 26.26 -1.51 5.53
N ASP A 273 25.66 -2.67 5.79
CA ASP A 273 24.62 -3.24 4.93
C ASP A 273 23.21 -2.86 5.41
N LEU A 274 22.20 -3.06 4.56
CA LEU A 274 20.82 -2.70 4.87
C LEU A 274 20.04 -3.93 5.33
N ASP A 275 19.42 -3.85 6.50
CA ASP A 275 18.53 -4.89 7.02
C ASP A 275 17.09 -4.72 6.52
N ILE A 276 16.42 -5.86 6.31
CA ILE A 276 14.97 -5.92 6.06
C ILE A 276 14.25 -6.20 7.39
N ILE A 277 13.43 -5.25 7.82
CA ILE A 277 12.61 -5.34 9.04
C ILE A 277 11.14 -5.50 8.64
N GLY A 278 10.62 -6.72 8.75
CA GLY A 278 9.23 -7.05 8.41
C GLY A 278 8.27 -7.02 9.59
N GLY A 279 7.11 -6.37 9.43
CA GLY A 279 5.98 -6.44 10.35
C GLY A 279 4.98 -7.50 9.90
N ASN A 280 4.89 -8.62 10.64
CA ASN A 280 3.94 -9.71 10.38
C ASN A 280 2.72 -9.64 11.32
N GLU A 281 1.72 -10.48 11.09
CA GLU A 281 0.63 -10.72 12.03
C GLU A 281 1.19 -11.12 13.40
N GLY A 282 0.73 -10.41 14.43
CA GLY A 282 1.27 -10.56 15.77
C GLY A 282 0.87 -11.88 16.43
N ILE A 283 1.59 -12.24 17.49
CA ILE A 283 1.22 -13.41 18.32
C ILE A 283 -0.02 -13.16 19.20
N ASN A 284 -0.61 -11.96 19.19
CA ASN A 284 -1.79 -11.61 19.98
C ASN A 284 -3.11 -12.05 19.32
N THR A 285 -3.08 -13.16 18.59
CA THR A 285 -4.24 -13.77 17.95
C THR A 285 -4.46 -15.18 18.47
N ARG A 286 -5.63 -15.74 18.16
CA ARG A 286 -5.95 -17.16 18.37
C ARG A 286 -5.26 -18.06 17.35
N LEU A 287 -4.73 -17.48 16.27
CA LEU A 287 -4.04 -18.17 15.20
C LEU A 287 -2.58 -18.39 15.61
N LYS A 288 -2.33 -19.49 16.31
CA LYS A 288 -0.96 -19.92 16.63
C LYS A 288 -0.42 -20.74 15.47
N VAL A 289 0.72 -20.32 14.92
CA VAL A 289 1.32 -20.91 13.73
C VAL A 289 2.75 -21.35 13.99
N SER A 290 3.18 -22.38 13.28
CA SER A 290 4.57 -22.80 13.17
C SER A 290 4.79 -23.52 11.84
N GLU A 291 6.03 -23.82 11.46
CA GLU A 291 6.32 -24.61 10.24
C GLU A 291 5.60 -25.97 10.23
N LYS A 292 5.36 -26.59 11.40
CA LYS A 292 4.66 -27.88 11.52
C LYS A 292 3.15 -27.76 11.61
N GLU A 293 2.67 -26.59 12.02
CA GLU A 293 1.26 -26.28 12.26
C GLU A 293 0.96 -24.92 11.61
N PRO A 294 0.99 -24.84 10.27
CA PRO A 294 0.84 -23.57 9.57
C PRO A 294 -0.61 -23.10 9.58
N LEU A 295 -0.80 -21.82 9.28
CA LEU A 295 -2.08 -21.32 8.81
C LEU A 295 -2.22 -21.66 7.34
N GLU A 296 -3.37 -22.20 6.95
CA GLU A 296 -3.67 -22.54 5.55
C GLU A 296 -4.99 -21.92 5.13
N ILE A 297 -5.13 -21.62 3.85
CA ILE A 297 -6.39 -21.13 3.27
C ILE A 297 -6.80 -21.99 2.08
N TYR A 298 -8.07 -22.37 2.05
CA TYR A 298 -8.72 -23.02 0.92
C TYR A 298 -9.79 -22.08 0.41
N ALA A 299 -9.65 -21.60 -0.81
CA ALA A 299 -10.57 -20.63 -1.39
C ALA A 299 -11.16 -21.16 -2.69
N LYS A 300 -12.49 -21.23 -2.72
CA LYS A 300 -13.29 -21.57 -3.90
C LYS A 300 -14.70 -21.04 -3.65
N ASP A 301 -15.44 -20.76 -4.71
CA ASP A 301 -16.89 -20.68 -4.65
C ASP A 301 -17.47 -22.09 -4.42
N PHE A 302 -17.64 -22.50 -3.16
CA PHE A 302 -18.04 -23.88 -2.81
C PHE A 302 -19.55 -24.09 -2.99
N ASP A 303 -20.36 -23.06 -2.78
CA ASP A 303 -21.81 -23.11 -2.91
C ASP A 303 -22.33 -22.66 -4.30
N ASN A 304 -21.44 -22.18 -5.18
CA ASN A 304 -21.71 -21.66 -6.52
C ASN A 304 -22.57 -20.39 -6.51
N ASN A 305 -22.38 -19.52 -5.52
CA ASN A 305 -23.08 -18.24 -5.42
C ASN A 305 -22.35 -17.08 -6.15
N GLY A 306 -21.16 -17.31 -6.69
CA GLY A 306 -20.33 -16.34 -7.42
C GLY A 306 -19.27 -15.62 -6.57
N ALA A 307 -19.25 -15.82 -5.26
CA ALA A 307 -18.25 -15.31 -4.33
C ALA A 307 -17.26 -16.41 -3.92
N PHE A 308 -16.03 -16.03 -3.55
CA PHE A 308 -15.08 -16.98 -2.98
C PHE A 308 -15.34 -17.18 -1.49
N ASP A 309 -15.27 -18.44 -1.05
CA ASP A 309 -15.33 -18.81 0.36
C ASP A 309 -13.90 -19.08 0.87
N PRO A 310 -13.24 -18.13 1.55
CA PRO A 310 -11.93 -18.34 2.15
C PRO A 310 -12.04 -19.15 3.44
N ILE A 311 -11.87 -20.47 3.36
CA ILE A 311 -11.79 -21.34 4.54
C ILE A 311 -10.35 -21.32 5.06
N ILE A 312 -10.12 -20.47 6.06
CA ILE A 312 -8.86 -20.46 6.80
C ILE A 312 -8.87 -21.60 7.81
N THR A 313 -7.75 -22.31 7.94
CA THR A 313 -7.58 -23.38 8.92
C THR A 313 -6.33 -23.14 9.75
N TYR A 314 -6.42 -23.48 11.04
CA TYR A 314 -5.34 -23.35 12.02
C TYR A 314 -5.28 -24.62 12.87
N TYR A 315 -4.22 -24.76 13.66
CA TYR A 315 -4.06 -25.92 14.55
C TYR A 315 -4.33 -25.54 16.00
N ASN A 316 -5.03 -26.42 16.71
CA ASN A 316 -5.22 -26.34 18.16
C ASN A 316 -4.97 -27.72 18.78
N LEU A 317 -3.95 -27.83 19.64
CA LEU A 317 -3.53 -29.08 20.28
C LEU A 317 -3.29 -30.22 19.26
N GLY A 318 -2.59 -29.95 18.16
CA GLY A 318 -2.29 -30.94 17.12
C GLY A 318 -3.43 -31.23 16.15
N LYS A 319 -4.60 -30.58 16.29
CA LYS A 319 -5.76 -30.78 15.40
C LYS A 319 -5.98 -29.58 14.51
N LYS A 320 -6.07 -29.83 13.20
CA LYS A 320 -6.46 -28.84 12.20
C LYS A 320 -7.95 -28.52 12.32
N LEU A 321 -8.29 -27.25 12.45
CA LEU A 321 -9.64 -26.72 12.63
C LEU A 321 -9.88 -25.59 11.64
N ALA A 322 -11.12 -25.45 11.17
CA ALA A 322 -11.53 -24.25 10.43
C ALA A 322 -11.65 -23.05 11.38
N PHE A 323 -11.12 -21.92 10.94
CA PHE A 323 -11.33 -20.64 11.59
C PHE A 323 -12.73 -20.14 11.21
N GLY A 324 -13.61 -20.04 12.20
CA GLY A 324 -14.92 -19.42 12.01
C GLY A 324 -14.79 -17.90 12.14
N SER A 325 -14.86 -17.18 11.03
CA SER A 325 -15.11 -15.74 11.02
C SER A 325 -16.62 -15.49 11.17
N LYS A 326 -16.95 -14.57 12.09
CA LYS A 326 -18.27 -13.98 12.41
C LYS A 326 -19.54 -14.86 12.24
N ARG A 327 -19.64 -15.96 12.99
CA ARG A 327 -20.95 -16.46 13.48
C ARG A 327 -20.95 -17.18 14.84
N SER A 328 -19.87 -17.11 15.61
CA SER A 328 -19.79 -17.80 16.92
C SER A 328 -20.16 -16.93 18.12
N TYR A 329 -20.61 -15.69 17.94
CA TYR A 329 -20.80 -14.74 19.05
C TYR A 329 -21.99 -13.79 18.86
N TYR A 330 -23.20 -14.34 18.77
CA TYR A 330 -24.42 -13.67 19.23
C TYR A 330 -25.29 -14.66 20.00
#